data_AF-A0A8J4WGF7-F1
#
_entry.id   AF-A0A8J4WGF7-F1
#
_cell.length_a   1.000
_cell.length_b   1.000
_cell.length_c   1.000
_cell.angle_alpha   90.00
_cell.angle_beta   90.00
_cell.angle_gamma   90.00
#
_symmetry.space_group_name_H-M   'P 1'
#
loop_
_entity.id
_entity.type
_entity.pdbx_description
1 polymer ?
#
loop_
_entity_poly.entity_id
_entity_poly.type
_entity_poly.pdbx_seq_one_letter_code
_entity_poly.pdbx_strand_id
1 'polypeptide(L)'
;MPRVSASVIAVICLVGLTQALKLHSAMFNSDPKNNWAVLVAGSNGWWNYRHQLYARQLNETITYMYENWRYQQMVFYIEACHSGSMFDDILSPNIQVYATTAANLMIHDIHKMTLDQQFNNVKTATIRSHVMKYGDTSMGTLTVDKFQAHGVTESMPISHKMHAKTADRKPSSRAHLAGLMRSLMGATTEDEHESAKRRLHRATQMGTIVEHTFDDIITEVEKRYKPSGNQMDKLEQLKCFETVFEVFKRHCFTIQQVPEVAQRVSKLH
;
A
#
# COMPACT_ATOMS: atom_id res chain seq x y z
N MET A 1 24.56 35.19 -21.91
CA MET A 1 24.19 34.17 -20.91
C MET A 1 25.38 34.00 -19.96
N PRO A 2 25.22 34.17 -18.64
CA PRO A 2 26.34 34.02 -17.72
C PRO A 2 26.74 32.55 -17.66
N ARG A 3 28.00 32.25 -17.96
CA ARG A 3 28.58 30.92 -17.80
C ARG A 3 28.92 30.72 -16.33
N VAL A 4 28.23 29.77 -15.69
CA VAL A 4 28.54 29.35 -14.32
C VAL A 4 29.93 28.70 -14.35
N SER A 5 30.84 29.20 -13.50
CA SER A 5 32.22 28.67 -13.39
C SER A 5 32.20 27.21 -12.92
N ALA A 6 33.13 26.40 -13.43
CA ALA A 6 33.29 24.99 -13.04
C ALA A 6 33.43 24.82 -11.51
N SER A 7 34.03 25.79 -10.83
CA SER A 7 34.16 25.81 -9.36
C SER A 7 32.81 25.91 -8.65
N VAL A 8 31.85 26.63 -9.22
CA VAL A 8 30.50 26.78 -8.65
C VAL A 8 29.71 25.48 -8.82
N ILE A 9 29.86 24.79 -9.96
CA ILE A 9 29.23 23.48 -10.19
C ILE A 9 29.80 22.43 -9.22
N ALA A 10 31.11 22.41 -9.01
CA ALA A 10 31.76 21.50 -8.06
C ALA A 10 31.25 21.70 -6.62
N VAL A 11 31.10 22.96 -6.19
CA VAL A 11 30.55 23.29 -4.86
C VAL A 11 29.09 22.86 -4.75
N ILE A 12 28.26 23.09 -5.78
CA ILE A 12 26.86 22.64 -5.79
C ILE A 12 26.78 21.12 -5.71
N CYS A 13 27.62 20.39 -6.45
CA CYS A 13 27.68 18.93 -6.38
C CYS A 13 28.13 18.43 -5.00
N LEU A 14 29.16 19.03 -4.40
CA LEU A 14 29.65 18.67 -3.06
C LEU A 14 28.61 18.95 -1.97
N VAL A 15 27.94 20.10 -2.03
CA VAL A 15 26.86 20.45 -1.09
C VAL A 15 25.65 19.54 -1.30
N GLY A 16 25.29 19.24 -2.54
CA GLY A 16 24.23 18.27 -2.88
C GLY A 16 24.54 16.86 -2.40
N LEU A 17 25.78 16.38 -2.59
CA LEU A 17 26.21 15.06 -2.12
C LEU A 17 26.20 14.98 -0.60
N THR A 18 26.71 16.01 0.09
CA THR A 18 26.77 16.04 1.56
C THR A 18 25.39 16.15 2.18
N GLN A 19 24.47 16.92 1.60
CA GLN A 19 23.07 16.96 2.04
C GLN A 19 22.35 15.64 1.77
N ALA A 20 22.56 15.02 0.61
CA ALA A 20 21.99 13.71 0.30
C ALA A 20 22.51 12.63 1.25
N LEU A 21 23.81 12.60 1.55
CA LEU A 21 24.42 11.69 2.53
C LEU A 21 23.91 11.94 3.95
N LYS A 22 23.72 13.20 4.36
CA LYS A 22 23.14 13.54 5.67
C LYS A 22 21.68 13.15 5.78
N LEU A 23 20.89 13.31 4.72
CA LEU A 23 19.48 12.88 4.69
C LEU A 23 19.38 11.34 4.72
N HIS A 24 20.25 10.65 3.98
CA HIS A 24 20.34 9.19 4.01
C HIS A 24 20.74 8.66 5.39
N SER A 25 21.71 9.30 6.04
CA SER A 25 22.09 9.04 7.43
C SER A 25 20.91 9.28 8.39
N ALA A 26 20.24 10.42 8.32
CA ALA A 26 19.15 10.76 9.24
C ALA A 26 17.90 9.86 9.09
N MET A 27 17.59 9.41 7.87
CA MET A 27 16.46 8.49 7.62
C MET A 27 16.71 7.07 8.13
N PHE A 28 17.97 6.69 8.32
CA PHE A 28 18.37 5.32 8.60
C PHE A 28 19.22 5.17 9.87
N ASN A 29 19.50 6.23 10.62
CA ASN A 29 20.17 6.13 11.91
C ASN A 29 19.16 5.71 12.99
N SER A 30 18.64 4.48 12.90
CA SER A 30 17.89 3.86 13.99
C SER A 30 18.84 3.44 15.08
N ASP A 31 18.61 3.91 16.30
CA ASP A 31 19.11 3.21 17.49
C ASP A 31 18.43 1.82 17.51
N PRO A 32 19.17 0.72 17.69
CA PRO A 32 18.62 -0.63 17.85
C PRO A 32 17.54 -0.73 18.94
N LYS A 33 17.48 0.23 19.87
CA LYS A 33 16.47 0.32 20.94
C LYS A 33 15.15 0.97 20.50
N ASN A 34 15.06 1.49 19.28
CA ASN A 34 13.87 2.19 18.83
C ASN A 34 12.78 1.20 18.38
N ASN A 35 11.56 1.47 18.83
CA ASN A 35 10.36 0.86 18.26
C ASN A 35 9.92 1.65 17.04
N TRP A 36 9.47 0.93 16.00
CA TRP A 36 9.04 1.54 14.75
C TRP A 36 7.55 1.31 14.51
N ALA A 37 6.84 2.35 14.09
CA ALA A 37 5.49 2.25 13.55
C ALA A 37 5.50 2.67 12.09
N VAL A 38 5.07 1.78 11.21
CA VAL A 38 4.98 2.02 9.77
C VAL A 38 3.51 2.03 9.37
N LEU A 39 3.03 3.18 8.93
CA LEU A 39 1.67 3.34 8.41
C LEU A 39 1.73 3.42 6.88
N VAL A 40 1.06 2.48 6.22
CA VAL A 40 0.95 2.44 4.77
C VAL A 40 -0.52 2.52 4.39
N ALA A 41 -0.88 3.52 3.60
CA ALA A 41 -2.18 3.59 2.95
C ALA A 41 -1.97 3.39 1.44
N GLY A 42 -2.86 2.68 0.77
CA GLY A 42 -2.81 2.36 -0.66
C GLY A 42 -4.21 2.12 -1.22
N SER A 43 -4.34 1.92 -2.54
CA SER A 43 -5.62 1.57 -3.16
C SER A 43 -5.81 0.05 -3.24
N ASN A 44 -6.30 -0.47 -4.37
CA ASN A 44 -6.58 -1.87 -4.54
C ASN A 44 -5.28 -2.67 -4.72
N GLY A 45 -4.70 -3.20 -3.66
CA GLY A 45 -3.32 -3.71 -3.66
C GLY A 45 -2.31 -2.59 -3.45
N TRP A 46 -1.03 -2.94 -3.30
CA TRP A 46 0.09 -2.04 -2.99
C TRP A 46 0.55 -1.17 -4.17
N TRP A 47 -0.41 -0.78 -5.02
CA TRP A 47 -0.15 -0.26 -6.35
C TRP A 47 -0.41 1.24 -6.53
N ASN A 48 -0.79 1.95 -5.47
CA ASN A 48 -1.27 3.35 -5.58
C ASN A 48 -0.31 4.44 -5.13
N TYR A 49 0.98 4.16 -5.01
CA TYR A 49 1.99 5.20 -4.96
C TYR A 49 2.78 5.22 -6.26
N ARG A 50 3.36 6.39 -6.57
CA ARG A 50 4.21 6.67 -7.74
C ARG A 50 5.36 5.66 -7.95
N HIS A 51 5.62 4.81 -6.95
CA HIS A 51 6.60 3.73 -6.93
C HIS A 51 5.92 2.44 -6.44
N GLN A 52 6.13 1.35 -7.17
CA GLN A 52 5.62 0.02 -6.81
C GLN A 52 6.52 -0.60 -5.74
N LEU A 53 5.92 -1.25 -4.75
CA LEU A 53 6.63 -2.03 -3.73
C LEU A 53 6.12 -3.46 -3.76
N TYR A 54 6.98 -4.41 -4.14
CA TYR A 54 6.64 -5.83 -4.16
C TYR A 54 6.80 -6.45 -2.76
N ALA A 55 5.98 -7.46 -2.45
CA ALA A 55 6.03 -8.18 -1.16
C ALA A 55 7.41 -8.72 -0.84
N ARG A 56 8.07 -9.29 -1.85
CA ARG A 56 9.45 -9.77 -1.78
C ARG A 56 10.41 -8.67 -1.36
N GLN A 57 10.37 -7.51 -2.02
CA GLN A 57 11.26 -6.38 -1.72
C GLN A 57 11.05 -5.85 -0.31
N LEU A 58 9.79 -5.75 0.14
CA LEU A 58 9.49 -5.35 1.51
C LEU A 58 10.03 -6.39 2.50
N ASN A 59 9.82 -7.67 2.26
CA ASN A 59 10.31 -8.75 3.12
C ASN A 59 11.83 -8.81 3.20
N GLU A 60 12.52 -8.63 2.05
CA GLU A 60 13.98 -8.50 1.98
C GLU A 60 14.47 -7.30 2.79
N THR A 61 13.76 -6.16 2.70
CA THR A 61 14.08 -4.95 3.47
C THR A 61 13.89 -5.18 4.97
N ILE A 62 12.79 -5.81 5.39
CA ILE A 62 12.52 -6.14 6.79
C ILE A 62 13.60 -7.09 7.33
N THR A 63 13.94 -8.13 6.56
CA THR A 63 14.99 -9.10 6.91
C THR A 63 16.34 -8.41 7.08
N TYR A 64 16.70 -7.55 6.13
CA TYR A 64 17.91 -6.72 6.24
C TYR A 64 17.90 -5.85 7.49
N MET A 65 16.78 -5.19 7.80
CA MET A 65 16.64 -4.36 9.00
C MET A 65 16.80 -5.19 10.29
N TYR A 66 16.29 -6.42 10.31
CA TYR A 66 16.42 -7.34 11.43
C TYR A 66 17.88 -7.76 11.64
N GLU A 67 18.54 -8.25 10.58
CA GLU A 67 19.93 -8.72 10.61
C GLU A 67 20.93 -7.61 10.99
N ASN A 68 20.58 -6.35 10.70
CA ASN A 68 21.40 -5.18 10.98
C ASN A 68 20.97 -4.41 12.23
N TRP A 69 20.15 -5.02 13.10
CA TRP A 69 19.74 -4.45 14.40
C TRP A 69 19.12 -3.06 14.28
N ARG A 70 18.27 -2.85 13.27
CA ARG A 70 17.73 -1.52 12.91
C ARG A 70 16.42 -1.19 13.61
N TYR A 71 15.90 -2.08 14.44
CA TYR A 71 14.73 -1.87 15.28
C TYR A 71 14.75 -2.85 16.46
N GLN A 72 14.09 -2.46 17.56
CA GLN A 72 13.81 -3.38 18.65
C GLN A 72 12.53 -4.16 18.36
N GLN A 73 11.47 -3.44 17.98
CA GLN A 73 10.16 -3.98 17.61
C GLN A 73 9.57 -3.09 16.52
N MET A 74 8.82 -3.68 15.60
CA MET A 74 8.19 -2.94 14.51
C MET A 74 6.72 -3.31 14.35
N VAL A 75 5.86 -2.30 14.16
CA VAL A 75 4.45 -2.49 13.85
C VAL A 75 4.12 -1.92 12.46
N PHE A 76 3.43 -2.71 11.63
CA PHE A 76 2.88 -2.27 10.35
C PHE A 76 1.36 -2.12 10.43
N TYR A 77 0.86 -0.97 9.99
CA TYR A 77 -0.56 -0.72 9.76
C TYR A 77 -0.78 -0.49 8.26
N ILE A 78 -1.48 -1.41 7.59
CA ILE A 78 -1.68 -1.32 6.14
C ILE A 78 -3.15 -1.24 5.79
N GLU A 79 -3.51 -0.13 5.15
CA GLU A 79 -4.80 0.07 4.51
C GLU A 79 -4.61 0.00 2.99
N ALA A 80 -4.85 -1.17 2.40
CA ALA A 80 -4.91 -1.38 0.96
C ALA A 80 -5.80 -2.61 0.67
N CYS A 81 -6.41 -2.72 -0.51
CA CYS A 81 -7.10 -3.97 -0.85
C CYS A 81 -6.08 -5.11 -1.01
N HIS A 82 -6.45 -6.35 -0.69
CA HIS A 82 -5.52 -7.49 -0.71
C HIS A 82 -4.25 -7.28 0.12
N SER A 83 -4.27 -6.39 1.12
CA SER A 83 -3.09 -6.03 1.91
C SER A 83 -2.44 -7.21 2.64
N GLY A 84 -3.22 -8.25 2.96
CA GLY A 84 -2.71 -9.49 3.53
C GLY A 84 -1.66 -10.20 2.70
N SER A 85 -1.70 -10.05 1.36
CA SER A 85 -0.77 -10.74 0.45
C SER A 85 0.69 -10.28 0.58
N MET A 86 1.00 -9.25 1.37
CA MET A 86 2.39 -8.85 1.62
C MET A 86 3.07 -9.64 2.73
N PHE A 87 2.28 -10.31 3.57
CA PHE A 87 2.79 -10.98 4.76
C PHE A 87 2.36 -12.42 4.86
N ASP A 88 1.23 -12.77 4.25
CA ASP A 88 0.71 -14.14 4.21
C ASP A 88 1.74 -15.08 3.56
N ASP A 89 2.21 -16.06 4.33
CA ASP A 89 3.31 -16.98 4.00
C ASP A 89 4.62 -16.31 3.53
N ILE A 90 4.86 -15.05 3.94
CA ILE A 90 6.05 -14.27 3.58
C ILE A 90 6.76 -13.74 4.83
N LEU A 91 6.01 -13.15 5.77
CA LEU A 91 6.57 -12.52 6.95
C LEU A 91 6.89 -13.57 8.02
N SER A 92 8.16 -13.63 8.42
CA SER A 92 8.59 -14.55 9.47
C SER A 92 7.97 -14.20 10.83
N PRO A 93 7.55 -15.17 11.64
CA PRO A 93 6.91 -14.90 12.94
C PRO A 93 7.90 -14.51 14.05
N ASN A 94 9.20 -14.72 13.87
CA ASN A 94 10.20 -14.61 14.95
C ASN A 94 11.16 -13.41 14.81
N ILE A 95 10.73 -12.34 14.11
CA ILE A 95 11.57 -11.17 13.81
C ILE A 95 11.07 -9.87 14.46
N GLN A 96 10.22 -9.97 15.50
CA GLN A 96 9.70 -8.83 16.26
C GLN A 96 8.98 -7.79 15.38
N VAL A 97 8.25 -8.28 14.39
CA VAL A 97 7.39 -7.49 13.50
C VAL A 97 5.95 -7.93 13.67
N TYR A 98 5.05 -7.00 14.00
CA TYR A 98 3.61 -7.22 14.02
C TYR A 98 2.96 -6.44 12.88
N ALA A 99 2.12 -7.08 12.07
CA ALA A 99 1.43 -6.39 10.98
C ALA A 99 -0.09 -6.56 11.07
N THR A 100 -0.85 -5.50 10.77
CA THR A 100 -2.32 -5.51 10.67
C THR A 100 -2.81 -4.85 9.39
N THR A 101 -3.81 -5.44 8.74
CA THR A 101 -4.34 -5.02 7.43
C THR A 101 -5.66 -4.25 7.54
N ALA A 102 -5.61 -3.12 8.25
CA ALA A 102 -6.55 -2.00 8.26
C ALA A 102 -6.20 -1.12 9.46
N ALA A 103 -6.51 0.18 9.38
CA ALA A 103 -6.38 1.09 10.51
C ALA A 103 -7.70 1.84 10.72
N ASN A 104 -8.30 1.66 11.90
CA ASN A 104 -9.40 2.47 12.39
C ASN A 104 -8.91 3.33 13.56
N LEU A 105 -9.20 4.62 13.51
CA LEU A 105 -8.92 5.56 14.58
C LEU A 105 -10.05 5.48 15.61
N MET A 106 -9.88 4.62 16.61
CA MET A 106 -10.73 4.64 17.81
C MET A 106 -10.02 5.46 18.88
N ILE A 107 -10.71 6.49 19.40
CA ILE A 107 -10.20 7.34 20.48
C ILE A 107 -10.34 6.55 21.79
N HIS A 108 -9.34 5.74 22.10
CA HIS A 108 -9.14 5.13 23.40
C HIS A 108 -7.76 5.52 23.92
N ASP A 109 -7.60 5.53 25.25
CA ASP A 109 -6.32 5.79 25.92
C ASP A 109 -5.24 4.82 25.40
N ILE A 110 -4.33 5.34 24.57
CA ILE A 110 -3.31 4.56 23.86
C ILE A 110 -2.32 3.90 24.83
N HIS A 111 -2.21 4.42 26.06
CA HIS A 111 -1.36 3.88 27.11
C HIS A 111 -1.91 2.59 27.73
N LYS A 112 -3.19 2.30 27.51
CA LYS A 112 -3.87 1.10 28.05
C LYS A 112 -4.29 0.12 26.96
N MET A 113 -4.57 0.64 25.76
CA MET A 113 -5.00 -0.18 24.64
C MET A 113 -3.83 -1.02 24.11
N THR A 114 -4.02 -2.33 24.01
CA THR A 114 -3.05 -3.23 23.37
C THR A 114 -3.20 -3.26 21.85
N LEU A 115 -2.18 -3.73 21.14
CA LEU A 115 -2.25 -3.97 19.69
C LEU A 115 -3.38 -4.96 19.32
N ASP A 116 -3.60 -6.02 20.12
CA ASP A 116 -4.71 -6.96 19.88
C ASP A 116 -6.08 -6.34 20.15
N GLN A 117 -6.21 -5.49 21.17
CA GLN A 117 -7.46 -4.76 21.43
C GLN A 117 -7.75 -3.78 20.29
N GLN A 118 -6.74 -3.04 19.84
CA GLN A 118 -6.86 -2.17 18.67
C GLN A 118 -7.25 -2.98 17.43
N PHE A 119 -6.59 -4.10 17.15
CA PHE A 119 -6.92 -5.00 16.05
C PHE A 119 -8.39 -5.46 16.12
N ASN A 120 -8.87 -5.91 17.26
CA ASN A 120 -10.26 -6.37 17.44
C ASN A 120 -11.28 -5.24 17.25
N ASN A 121 -10.95 -4.03 17.70
CA ASN A 121 -11.76 -2.84 17.48
C ASN A 121 -11.86 -2.48 15.99
N VAL A 122 -10.72 -2.51 15.29
CA VAL A 122 -10.64 -2.28 13.84
C VAL A 122 -11.42 -3.36 13.09
N LYS A 123 -11.24 -4.63 13.46
CA LYS A 123 -11.93 -5.79 12.88
C LYS A 123 -13.45 -5.70 13.03
N THR A 124 -13.93 -5.32 14.21
CA THR A 124 -15.37 -5.13 14.47
C THR A 124 -15.95 -3.96 13.66
N ALA A 125 -15.20 -2.85 13.54
CA ALA A 125 -15.66 -1.68 12.80
C ALA A 125 -15.58 -1.84 11.26
N THR A 126 -14.72 -2.74 10.79
CA THR A 126 -14.44 -2.95 9.36
C THR A 126 -15.30 -4.08 8.80
N ILE A 127 -16.52 -3.73 8.39
CA ILE A 127 -17.54 -4.70 7.96
C ILE A 127 -17.43 -5.16 6.49
N ARG A 128 -16.63 -4.49 5.66
CA ARG A 128 -16.57 -4.75 4.20
C ARG A 128 -15.29 -5.45 3.73
N SER A 129 -14.37 -5.73 4.64
CA SER A 129 -13.12 -6.43 4.38
C SER A 129 -12.69 -7.25 5.60
N HIS A 130 -11.73 -8.15 5.40
CA HIS A 130 -11.20 -8.97 6.47
C HIS A 130 -9.93 -8.33 7.00
N VAL A 131 -9.98 -7.87 8.26
CA VAL A 131 -8.79 -7.38 8.97
C VAL A 131 -8.00 -8.60 9.45
N MET A 132 -6.76 -8.70 9.00
CA MET A 132 -5.85 -9.81 9.24
C MET A 132 -4.63 -9.32 10.02
N LYS A 133 -4.00 -10.23 10.77
CA LYS A 133 -2.74 -9.97 11.49
C LYS A 133 -1.67 -11.00 11.14
N TYR A 134 -0.42 -10.57 11.09
CA TYR A 134 0.73 -11.38 10.64
C TYR A 134 1.99 -11.10 11.46
N GLY A 135 2.99 -11.97 11.32
CA GLY A 135 4.29 -11.86 11.99
C GLY A 135 4.26 -12.35 13.42
N ASP A 136 4.99 -11.67 14.31
CA ASP A 136 5.11 -12.00 15.73
C ASP A 136 3.83 -11.61 16.48
N THR A 137 2.85 -12.50 16.47
CA THR A 137 1.55 -12.25 17.12
C THR A 137 1.64 -12.09 18.64
N SER A 138 2.74 -12.52 19.29
CA SER A 138 2.95 -12.32 20.73
C SER A 138 3.06 -10.84 21.10
N MET A 139 3.49 -10.02 20.15
CA MET A 139 3.51 -8.56 20.26
C MET A 139 2.10 -7.96 20.42
N GLY A 140 1.03 -8.70 20.13
CA GLY A 140 -0.36 -8.26 20.32
C GLY A 140 -0.69 -7.78 21.74
N THR A 141 0.08 -8.24 22.73
CA THR A 141 -0.03 -7.84 24.14
C THR A 141 0.60 -6.47 24.46
N LEU A 142 1.44 -5.94 23.58
CA LEU A 142 2.08 -4.64 23.76
C LEU A 142 1.06 -3.52 23.62
N THR A 143 1.28 -2.44 24.37
CA THR A 143 0.46 -1.24 24.33
C THR A 143 0.76 -0.41 23.08
N VAL A 144 -0.26 0.28 22.57
CA VAL A 144 -0.19 1.08 21.35
C VAL A 144 0.75 2.28 21.51
N ASP A 145 0.81 2.86 22.71
CA ASP A 145 1.71 3.97 23.05
C ASP A 145 3.19 3.67 22.79
N LYS A 146 3.63 2.42 22.95
CA LYS A 146 5.00 1.99 22.66
C LYS A 146 5.44 2.30 21.22
N PHE A 147 4.47 2.41 20.32
CA PHE A 147 4.66 2.62 18.88
C PHE A 147 4.13 3.97 18.39
N GLN A 148 3.08 4.51 19.03
CA GLN A 148 2.40 5.73 18.58
C GLN A 148 2.57 6.93 19.53
N ALA A 149 3.09 6.73 20.74
CA ALA A 149 3.39 7.81 21.68
C ALA A 149 4.90 8.09 21.71
N HIS A 150 5.26 9.36 21.63
CA HIS A 150 6.66 9.79 21.71
C HIS A 150 7.10 9.98 23.17
N GLY A 151 6.88 8.96 24.02
CA GLY A 151 7.18 9.04 25.47
C GLY A 151 6.36 10.08 26.25
N VAL A 152 5.29 10.60 25.64
CA VAL A 152 4.37 11.55 26.29
C VAL A 152 3.42 10.74 27.16
N THR A 153 3.40 10.99 28.47
CA THR A 153 2.61 10.27 29.48
C THR A 153 1.14 10.70 29.57
N GLU A 154 0.77 11.80 28.92
CA GLU A 154 -0.61 12.30 28.91
C GLU A 154 -1.12 12.40 27.47
N SER A 155 -2.10 11.57 27.12
CA SER A 155 -2.89 11.76 25.91
C SER A 155 -3.68 13.06 26.06
N MET A 156 -3.41 14.09 25.25
CA MET A 156 -4.36 15.21 25.13
C MET A 156 -5.66 14.64 24.57
N PRO A 157 -6.80 14.71 25.30
CA PRO A 157 -8.07 14.25 24.76
C PRO A 157 -8.40 15.14 23.58
N ILE A 158 -8.39 14.60 22.36
CA ILE A 158 -9.01 15.28 21.23
C ILE A 158 -10.50 15.29 21.52
N SER A 159 -10.97 16.35 22.18
CA SER A 159 -12.38 16.66 22.28
C SER A 159 -12.87 16.97 20.88
N HIS A 160 -13.46 16.00 20.19
CA HIS A 160 -14.44 16.33 19.15
C HIS A 160 -15.42 15.19 18.92
N LYS A 161 -16.68 15.50 19.24
CA LYS A 161 -17.89 14.93 18.64
C LYS A 161 -17.90 15.20 17.12
N MET A 162 -16.95 14.64 16.40
CA MET A 162 -16.98 14.63 14.94
C MET A 162 -16.76 13.21 14.49
N HIS A 163 -17.75 12.36 14.78
CA HIS A 163 -18.02 11.26 13.87
C HIS A 163 -18.40 11.91 12.54
N ALA A 164 -17.41 12.14 11.67
CA ALA A 164 -17.67 12.38 10.28
C ALA A 164 -18.51 11.19 9.80
N LYS A 165 -19.83 11.40 9.65
CA LYS A 165 -20.69 10.40 9.02
C LYS A 165 -20.07 10.15 7.66
N THR A 166 -19.72 8.89 7.39
CA THR A 166 -19.13 8.55 6.11
C THR A 166 -20.13 8.94 5.03
N ALA A 167 -19.85 10.02 4.29
CA ALA A 167 -20.79 10.57 3.32
C ALA A 167 -20.98 9.60 2.14
N ASP A 168 -19.91 8.93 1.74
CA ASP A 168 -19.91 7.97 0.63
C ASP A 168 -18.89 6.85 0.88
N ARG A 169 -19.30 5.60 0.65
CA ARG A 169 -18.41 4.41 0.67
C ARG A 169 -18.42 3.73 -0.69
N LYS A 170 -17.31 3.81 -1.42
CA LYS A 170 -17.11 3.13 -2.72
C LYS A 170 -15.90 2.20 -2.66
N PRO A 171 -15.92 1.05 -3.37
CA PRO A 171 -14.72 0.25 -3.57
C PRO A 171 -13.60 1.08 -4.19
N SER A 172 -12.36 0.83 -3.77
CA SER A 172 -11.19 1.62 -4.18
C SER A 172 -11.03 1.71 -5.70
N SER A 173 -11.25 0.59 -6.41
CA SER A 173 -11.21 0.54 -7.88
C SER A 173 -12.23 1.43 -8.57
N ARG A 174 -13.40 1.66 -7.96
CA ARG A 174 -14.49 2.49 -8.53
C ARG A 174 -14.49 3.92 -7.99
N ALA A 175 -13.57 4.26 -7.09
CA ALA A 175 -13.50 5.60 -6.52
C ALA A 175 -13.26 6.67 -7.60
N HIS A 176 -12.45 6.36 -8.61
CA HIS A 176 -12.16 7.27 -9.72
C HIS A 176 -13.40 7.57 -10.60
N LEU A 177 -14.38 6.65 -10.65
CA LEU A 177 -15.63 6.86 -11.38
C LEU A 177 -16.65 7.70 -10.61
N ALA A 178 -16.50 7.81 -9.28
CA ALA A 178 -17.49 8.49 -8.45
C ALA A 178 -17.66 9.98 -8.82
N GLY A 179 -16.55 10.67 -9.12
CA GLY A 179 -16.60 12.05 -9.60
C GLY A 179 -17.34 12.17 -10.94
N LEU A 180 -17.06 11.27 -11.89
CA LEU A 180 -17.71 11.25 -13.20
C LEU A 180 -19.20 10.94 -13.11
N MET A 181 -19.58 9.99 -12.26
CA MET A 181 -20.99 9.67 -11.99
C MET A 181 -21.72 10.86 -11.39
N ARG A 182 -21.13 11.56 -10.42
CA ARG A 182 -21.72 12.78 -9.84
C ARG A 182 -21.85 13.89 -10.88
N SER A 183 -20.82 14.10 -11.71
CA SER A 183 -20.90 15.09 -12.80
C SER A 183 -22.00 14.77 -13.80
N LEU A 184 -22.25 13.50 -14.10
CA LEU A 184 -23.34 13.09 -14.98
C LEU A 184 -24.71 13.35 -14.33
N MET A 185 -24.87 12.96 -13.05
CA MET A 185 -26.13 13.14 -12.32
C MET A 185 -26.47 14.60 -12.00
N GLY A 186 -25.45 15.45 -11.89
CA GLY A 186 -25.60 16.88 -11.56
C GLY A 186 -25.58 17.81 -12.76
N ALA A 187 -25.47 17.29 -13.99
CA ALA A 187 -25.48 18.11 -15.20
C ALA A 187 -26.85 18.76 -15.39
N THR A 188 -26.86 20.06 -15.68
CA THR A 188 -28.10 20.86 -15.84
C THR A 188 -28.38 21.22 -17.28
N THR A 189 -27.36 21.21 -18.13
CA THR A 189 -27.45 21.48 -19.57
C THR A 189 -27.15 20.24 -20.39
N GLU A 190 -27.67 20.19 -21.62
CA GLU A 190 -27.43 19.07 -22.55
C GLU A 190 -25.93 18.89 -22.84
N ASP A 191 -25.19 19.98 -23.03
CA ASP A 191 -23.75 19.95 -23.29
C ASP A 191 -22.95 19.40 -22.10
N GLU A 192 -23.31 19.79 -20.87
CA GLU A 192 -22.71 19.23 -19.65
C GLU A 192 -23.02 17.74 -19.53
N HIS A 193 -24.26 17.35 -19.78
CA HIS A 193 -24.71 15.97 -19.68
C HIS A 193 -23.98 15.09 -20.69
N GLU A 194 -23.92 15.49 -21.96
CA GLU A 194 -23.20 14.75 -23.01
C GLU A 194 -21.68 14.72 -22.78
N SER A 195 -21.08 15.81 -22.27
CA SER A 195 -19.66 15.82 -21.90
C SER A 195 -19.36 14.85 -20.75
N ALA A 196 -20.17 14.87 -19.68
CA ALA A 196 -20.03 13.98 -18.54
C ALA A 196 -20.25 12.51 -18.93
N LYS A 197 -21.27 12.23 -19.74
CA LYS A 197 -21.58 10.90 -20.28
C LYS A 197 -20.43 10.36 -21.10
N ARG A 198 -19.86 11.15 -22.02
CA ARG A 198 -18.68 10.74 -22.80
C ARG A 198 -17.47 10.44 -21.92
N ARG A 199 -17.21 11.24 -20.89
CA ARG A 199 -16.09 11.01 -19.96
C ARG A 199 -16.29 9.71 -19.17
N LEU A 200 -17.47 9.49 -18.63
CA LEU A 200 -17.80 8.26 -17.91
C LEU A 200 -17.71 7.04 -18.82
N HIS A 201 -18.28 7.12 -20.03
CA HIS A 201 -18.25 6.04 -21.01
C HIS A 201 -16.81 5.62 -21.36
N ARG A 202 -15.94 6.58 -21.68
CA ARG A 202 -14.52 6.29 -21.94
C ARG A 202 -13.83 5.60 -20.76
N ALA A 203 -14.05 6.09 -19.54
CA ALA A 203 -13.46 5.49 -18.35
C ALA A 203 -13.94 4.05 -18.15
N THR A 204 -15.24 3.80 -18.31
CA THR A 204 -15.80 2.44 -18.21
C THR A 204 -15.32 1.50 -19.32
N GLN A 205 -15.20 1.99 -20.56
CA GLN A 205 -14.71 1.20 -21.69
C GLN A 205 -13.25 0.76 -21.49
N MET A 206 -12.41 1.64 -20.95
CA MET A 206 -11.02 1.27 -20.63
C MET A 206 -10.96 0.12 -19.62
N GLY A 207 -11.83 0.11 -18.61
CA GLY A 207 -11.95 -1.00 -17.68
C GLY A 207 -12.33 -2.33 -18.38
N THR A 208 -13.28 -2.29 -19.32
CA THR A 208 -13.67 -3.46 -20.12
C THR A 208 -12.54 -3.96 -21.02
N ILE A 209 -11.81 -3.05 -21.67
CA ILE A 209 -10.66 -3.41 -22.52
C ILE A 209 -9.60 -4.12 -21.69
N VAL A 210 -9.30 -3.63 -20.49
CA VAL A 210 -8.37 -4.28 -19.57
C VAL A 210 -8.85 -5.68 -19.20
N GLU A 211 -10.12 -5.84 -18.83
CA GLU A 211 -10.70 -7.14 -18.49
C GLU A 211 -10.52 -8.15 -19.63
N HIS A 212 -10.92 -7.81 -20.85
CA HIS A 212 -10.79 -8.68 -22.01
C HIS A 212 -9.32 -8.98 -22.33
N THR A 213 -8.43 -7.99 -22.19
CA THR A 213 -6.98 -8.19 -22.44
C THR A 213 -6.39 -9.23 -21.50
N PHE A 214 -6.75 -9.22 -20.21
CA PHE A 214 -6.31 -10.25 -19.27
C PHE A 214 -6.86 -11.63 -19.65
N ASP A 215 -8.15 -11.71 -20.00
CA ASP A 215 -8.79 -12.98 -20.36
C ASP A 215 -8.20 -13.58 -21.64
N ASP A 216 -7.92 -12.75 -22.65
CA ASP A 216 -7.28 -13.16 -23.90
C ASP A 216 -5.86 -13.69 -23.64
N ILE A 217 -5.07 -13.00 -22.81
CA ILE A 217 -3.71 -13.44 -22.44
C ILE A 217 -3.76 -14.81 -21.76
N ILE A 218 -4.62 -14.98 -20.75
CA ILE A 218 -4.72 -16.22 -19.99
C ILE A 218 -5.17 -17.36 -20.90
N THR A 219 -6.21 -17.13 -21.69
CA THR A 219 -6.75 -18.12 -22.64
C THR A 219 -5.67 -18.59 -23.61
N GLU A 220 -4.87 -17.68 -24.14
CA GLU A 220 -3.81 -18.03 -25.10
C GLU A 220 -2.64 -18.77 -24.42
N VAL A 221 -2.29 -18.41 -23.18
CA VAL A 221 -1.26 -19.11 -22.39
C VAL A 221 -1.72 -20.54 -22.06
N GLU A 222 -2.93 -20.71 -21.52
CA GLU A 222 -3.48 -22.02 -21.14
C GLU A 222 -3.68 -22.94 -22.35
N LYS A 223 -3.99 -22.38 -23.52
CA LYS A 223 -4.09 -23.13 -24.77
C LYS A 223 -2.75 -23.70 -25.22
N ARG A 224 -1.66 -22.94 -25.03
CA ARG A 224 -0.30 -23.34 -25.45
C ARG A 224 0.41 -24.19 -24.41
N TYR A 225 0.11 -23.97 -23.14
CA TYR A 225 0.80 -24.60 -22.02
C TYR A 225 -0.24 -25.22 -21.08
N LYS A 226 -0.20 -26.54 -20.93
CA LYS A 226 -0.99 -27.21 -19.88
C LYS A 226 -0.30 -26.97 -18.53
N PRO A 227 -1.04 -26.57 -17.48
CA PRO A 227 -0.47 -26.46 -16.14
C PRO A 227 0.06 -27.84 -15.74
N SER A 228 1.37 -27.95 -15.59
CA SER A 228 2.07 -29.15 -15.17
C SER A 228 3.14 -28.72 -14.19
N GLY A 229 2.90 -28.90 -12.91
CA GLY A 229 3.90 -28.58 -11.90
C GLY A 229 3.42 -28.88 -10.48
N ASN A 230 4.36 -29.34 -9.66
CA ASN A 230 4.23 -29.30 -8.20
C ASN A 230 4.08 -27.84 -7.73
N GLN A 231 3.59 -27.67 -6.51
CA GLN A 231 3.44 -26.35 -5.88
C GLN A 231 4.78 -25.60 -5.89
N MET A 232 4.83 -24.47 -6.61
CA MET A 232 6.02 -23.63 -6.74
C MET A 232 6.30 -22.93 -5.40
N ASP A 233 7.58 -22.73 -5.06
CA ASP A 233 7.95 -22.00 -3.86
C ASP A 233 7.42 -20.55 -3.91
N LYS A 234 7.05 -20.01 -2.75
CA LYS A 234 6.42 -18.69 -2.67
C LYS A 234 7.33 -17.58 -3.21
N LEU A 235 8.65 -17.68 -2.96
CA LEU A 235 9.62 -16.69 -3.45
C LEU A 235 9.75 -16.77 -4.99
N GLU A 236 9.75 -17.98 -5.54
CA GLU A 236 9.76 -18.20 -6.99
C GLU A 236 8.49 -17.67 -7.64
N GLN A 237 7.33 -17.90 -7.02
CA GLN A 237 6.06 -17.34 -7.47
C GLN A 237 6.09 -15.81 -7.52
N LEU A 238 6.61 -15.15 -6.48
CA LEU A 238 6.73 -13.69 -6.44
C LEU A 238 7.65 -13.16 -7.54
N LYS A 239 8.81 -13.79 -7.77
CA LYS A 239 9.75 -13.39 -8.84
C LYS A 239 9.15 -13.58 -10.23
N CYS A 240 8.44 -14.69 -10.46
CA CYS A 240 7.74 -14.94 -11.71
C CYS A 240 6.68 -13.87 -11.95
N PHE A 241 5.82 -13.61 -10.97
CA PHE A 241 4.78 -12.59 -11.04
C PHE A 241 5.36 -11.20 -11.32
N GLU A 242 6.42 -10.77 -10.62
CA GLU A 242 7.11 -9.50 -10.87
C GLU A 242 7.55 -9.37 -12.32
N THR A 243 8.17 -10.42 -12.86
CA THR A 243 8.67 -10.45 -14.25
C THR A 243 7.52 -10.36 -15.25
N VAL A 244 6.47 -11.16 -15.08
CA VAL A 244 5.28 -11.17 -15.94
C VAL A 244 4.58 -9.81 -15.91
N PHE A 245 4.43 -9.23 -14.72
CA PHE A 245 3.75 -7.96 -14.56
C PHE A 245 4.53 -6.78 -15.15
N GLU A 246 5.87 -6.78 -15.09
CA GLU A 246 6.67 -5.77 -15.79
C GLU A 246 6.51 -5.84 -17.31
N VAL A 247 6.43 -7.06 -17.88
CA VAL A 247 6.13 -7.24 -19.31
C VAL A 247 4.72 -6.72 -19.63
N PHE A 248 3.71 -7.07 -18.82
CA PHE A 248 2.35 -6.58 -18.99
C PHE A 248 2.29 -5.05 -18.96
N LYS A 249 2.93 -4.40 -17.98
CA LYS A 249 2.96 -2.94 -17.87
C LYS A 249 3.58 -2.27 -19.08
N ARG A 250 4.64 -2.87 -19.64
CA ARG A 250 5.37 -2.31 -20.79
C ARG A 250 4.57 -2.41 -22.08
N HIS A 251 3.77 -3.45 -22.25
CA HIS A 251 3.11 -3.78 -23.51
C HIS A 251 1.59 -3.58 -23.52
N CYS A 252 0.96 -3.50 -22.34
CA CYS A 252 -0.48 -3.38 -22.18
C CYS A 252 -0.85 -2.09 -21.44
N PHE A 253 -1.16 -2.18 -20.15
CA PHE A 253 -1.69 -1.08 -19.36
C PHE A 253 -0.97 -0.95 -18.02
N THR A 254 -0.77 0.29 -17.59
CA THR A 254 -0.35 0.59 -16.23
C THR A 254 -1.57 0.84 -15.33
N ILE A 255 -1.41 0.58 -14.03
CA ILE A 255 -2.46 0.84 -13.03
C ILE A 255 -2.80 2.34 -12.96
N GLN A 256 -1.82 3.21 -13.23
CA GLN A 256 -2.00 4.66 -13.28
C GLN A 256 -2.88 5.08 -14.46
N GLN A 257 -2.84 4.35 -15.57
CA GLN A 257 -3.70 4.61 -16.72
C GLN A 257 -5.11 4.06 -16.51
N VAL A 258 -5.22 2.84 -15.97
CA VAL A 258 -6.50 2.15 -15.77
C VAL A 258 -6.49 1.42 -14.41
N PRO A 259 -7.13 1.98 -13.36
CA PRO A 259 -7.11 1.39 -12.01
C PRO A 259 -7.65 -0.04 -11.92
N GLU A 260 -8.51 -0.47 -12.85
CA GLU A 260 -9.07 -1.82 -12.97
C GLU A 260 -7.99 -2.90 -13.16
N VAL A 261 -6.82 -2.55 -13.73
CA VAL A 261 -5.68 -3.48 -13.85
C VAL A 261 -5.37 -4.13 -12.50
N ALA A 262 -5.40 -3.33 -11.42
CA ALA A 262 -5.07 -3.79 -10.07
C ALA A 262 -6.06 -4.84 -9.52
N GLN A 263 -7.26 -4.98 -10.09
CA GLN A 263 -8.22 -6.02 -9.72
C GLN A 263 -7.98 -7.34 -10.45
N ARG A 264 -7.19 -7.31 -11.54
CA ARG A 264 -6.98 -8.45 -12.43
C ARG A 264 -5.58 -9.04 -12.34
N VAL A 265 -4.63 -8.33 -11.72
CA VAL A 265 -3.25 -8.83 -11.53
C VAL A 265 -3.18 -10.17 -10.80
N SER A 266 -4.15 -10.50 -9.93
CA SER A 266 -4.22 -11.80 -9.27
C SER A 266 -4.44 -12.97 -10.24
N LYS A 267 -4.85 -12.71 -11.48
CA LYS A 267 -4.95 -13.74 -12.52
C LYS A 267 -3.59 -14.08 -13.16
N LEU A 268 -2.54 -13.30 -12.89
CA LEU A 268 -1.17 -13.57 -13.34
C LEU A 268 -0.37 -14.38 -12.32
N HIS A 269 -1.01 -14.79 -11.23
CA HIS A 269 -0.40 -15.49 -10.10
C HIS A 269 -0.46 -17.01 -10.24
#